data_AF-A0A418XW24-F1
#
_entry.id   AF-A0A418XW24-F1
#
_cell.length_a   1.000
_cell.length_b   1.000
_cell.length_c   1.000
_cell.angle_alpha   90.00
_cell.angle_beta   90.00
_cell.angle_gamma   90.00
#
_symmetry.space_group_name_H-M   'P 1'
#
loop_
_entity.id
_entity.type
_entity.pdbx_description
1 polymer ?
#
loop_
_entity_poly.entity_id
_entity_poly.type
_entity_poly.pdbx_seq_one_letter_code
_entity_poly.pdbx_strand_id
1 'polypeptide(L)'
;MLTATYTLVALSVEQASVRVSLQSLKKLLQSNFIHQTALTSSQVSYAFDALQRLYHNCHWRKIDTFLIPALRRATGQAGSLLDELDALTDAAGQAIADISARVMAAAVSGEAAVRQFCGAIEAFCDAMLTRLEREEHELFSLARTMISGEDWFAIANQMLAHDAYRLETRPARETPASPGEAVHAAEVDRQRRHAFIAAG
;
A
#
# COMPACT_ATOMS: atom_id res chain seq x y z
N MET A 1 -0.43 19.36 -23.42
CA MET A 1 0.31 18.26 -24.09
C MET A 1 -0.31 16.92 -23.72
N LEU A 2 -0.48 15.99 -24.66
CA LEU A 2 -1.14 14.70 -24.43
C LEU A 2 -0.40 13.80 -23.42
N THR A 3 0.93 13.77 -23.47
CA THR A 3 1.76 12.95 -22.56
C THR A 3 1.50 13.29 -21.09
N ALA A 4 1.49 14.58 -20.74
CA ALA A 4 1.16 15.04 -19.39
C ALA A 4 -0.23 14.56 -18.94
N THR A 5 -1.22 14.62 -19.82
CA THR A 5 -2.58 14.15 -19.52
C THR A 5 -2.61 12.65 -19.22
N TYR A 6 -2.02 11.82 -20.08
CA TYR A 6 -2.00 10.37 -19.87
C TYR A 6 -1.20 9.97 -18.63
N THR A 7 -0.04 10.61 -18.41
CA THR A 7 0.76 10.38 -17.20
C THR A 7 -0.03 10.71 -15.94
N LEU A 8 -0.66 11.87 -15.88
CA LEU A 8 -1.47 12.27 -14.71
C LEU A 8 -2.66 11.32 -14.49
N VAL A 9 -3.35 10.89 -15.54
CA VAL A 9 -4.43 9.90 -15.42
C VAL A 9 -3.91 8.58 -14.85
N ALA A 10 -2.75 8.10 -15.32
CA ALA A 10 -2.14 6.88 -14.77
C ALA A 10 -1.80 7.02 -13.27
N LEU A 11 -1.32 8.19 -12.85
CA LEU A 11 -1.06 8.49 -11.44
C LEU A 11 -2.35 8.55 -10.62
N SER A 12 -3.42 9.16 -11.15
CA SER A 12 -4.73 9.18 -10.49
C SER A 12 -5.32 7.78 -10.30
N VAL A 13 -5.12 6.87 -11.25
CA VAL A 13 -5.57 5.47 -11.12
C VAL A 13 -4.81 4.76 -9.99
N GLU A 14 -3.50 4.97 -9.88
CA GLU A 14 -2.70 4.45 -8.76
C GLU A 14 -3.20 5.02 -7.42
N GLN A 15 -3.43 6.33 -7.32
CA GLN A 15 -3.95 6.98 -6.11
C GLN A 15 -5.33 6.45 -5.70
N ALA A 16 -6.23 6.24 -6.66
CA ALA A 16 -7.56 5.68 -6.40
C ALA A 16 -7.47 4.28 -5.75
N SER A 17 -6.54 3.44 -6.22
CA SER A 17 -6.30 2.12 -5.62
C SER A 17 -5.78 2.21 -4.19
N VAL A 18 -4.83 3.11 -3.93
CA VAL A 18 -4.31 3.36 -2.57
C VAL A 18 -5.41 3.86 -1.65
N ARG A 19 -6.21 4.84 -2.09
CA ARG A 19 -7.34 5.40 -1.35
C ARG A 19 -8.34 4.34 -0.92
N VAL A 20 -8.76 3.46 -1.84
CA VAL A 20 -9.68 2.35 -1.53
C VAL A 20 -9.10 1.45 -0.46
N SER A 21 -7.79 1.18 -0.51
CA SER A 21 -7.13 0.29 0.44
C SER A 21 -7.04 0.93 1.84
N LEU A 22 -6.71 2.22 1.93
CA LEU A 22 -6.72 3.00 3.18
C LEU A 22 -8.11 3.05 3.81
N GLN A 23 -9.13 3.35 3.00
CA GLN A 23 -10.53 3.40 3.46
C GLN A 23 -11.02 2.03 3.93
N SER A 24 -10.63 0.95 3.25
CA SER A 24 -10.95 -0.41 3.64
C SER A 24 -10.34 -0.76 5.00
N LEU A 25 -9.09 -0.35 5.25
CA LEU A 25 -8.45 -0.53 6.55
C LEU A 25 -9.17 0.27 7.64
N LYS A 26 -9.48 1.55 7.41
CA LYS A 26 -10.28 2.34 8.38
C LYS A 26 -11.61 1.67 8.70
N LYS A 27 -12.35 1.23 7.67
CA LYS A 27 -13.63 0.54 7.84
C LYS A 27 -13.50 -0.74 8.67
N LEU A 28 -12.45 -1.53 8.45
CA LEU A 28 -12.15 -2.72 9.23
C LEU A 28 -12.03 -2.38 10.72
N LEU A 29 -11.22 -1.37 11.08
CA LEU A 29 -11.00 -0.95 12.46
C LEU A 29 -12.29 -0.47 13.14
N GLN A 30 -13.02 0.40 12.46
CA GLN A 30 -14.25 1.01 12.98
C GLN A 30 -15.36 -0.01 13.17
N SER A 31 -15.50 -0.95 12.22
CA SER A 31 -16.59 -1.92 12.26
C SER A 31 -16.30 -3.09 13.20
N ASN A 32 -15.03 -3.46 13.36
CA ASN A 32 -14.67 -4.70 14.04
C ASN A 32 -13.93 -4.48 15.35
N PHE A 33 -13.05 -3.49 15.49
CA PHE A 33 -12.09 -3.45 16.60
C PHE A 33 -12.39 -2.39 17.65
N ILE A 34 -12.83 -1.19 17.25
CA ILE A 34 -12.87 -0.02 18.13
C ILE A 34 -13.75 -0.18 19.38
N HIS A 35 -14.74 -1.08 19.33
CA HIS A 35 -15.66 -1.38 20.43
C HIS A 35 -15.29 -2.64 21.24
N GLN A 36 -14.17 -3.29 20.92
CA GLN A 36 -13.72 -4.48 21.66
C GLN A 36 -12.99 -4.08 22.95
N THR A 37 -13.14 -4.90 24.00
CA THR A 37 -12.43 -4.72 25.27
C THR A 37 -10.97 -5.20 25.19
N ALA A 38 -10.65 -6.10 24.27
CA ALA A 38 -9.29 -6.58 24.00
C ALA A 38 -9.24 -7.14 22.58
N LEU A 39 -8.08 -7.07 21.93
CA LEU A 39 -7.83 -7.72 20.63
C LEU A 39 -7.04 -9.01 20.82
N THR A 40 -7.36 -10.02 20.02
CA THR A 40 -6.52 -11.22 19.92
C THR A 40 -5.20 -10.90 19.23
N SER A 41 -4.16 -11.68 19.53
CA SER A 41 -2.87 -11.53 18.83
C SER A 41 -3.03 -11.66 17.31
N SER A 42 -3.93 -12.53 16.82
CA SER A 42 -4.20 -12.67 15.39
C SER A 42 -4.85 -11.44 14.77
N GLN A 43 -5.76 -10.76 15.47
CA GLN A 43 -6.37 -9.51 15.00
C GLN A 43 -5.33 -8.39 14.92
N VAL A 44 -4.47 -8.28 15.95
CA VAL A 44 -3.38 -7.31 15.98
C VAL A 44 -2.41 -7.55 14.84
N SER A 45 -1.91 -8.78 14.66
CA SER A 45 -1.01 -9.13 13.55
C SER A 45 -1.65 -8.88 12.19
N TYR A 46 -2.91 -9.27 11.99
CA TYR A 46 -3.60 -9.04 10.71
C TYR A 46 -3.68 -7.56 10.34
N ALA A 47 -4.05 -6.71 11.31
CA ALA A 47 -4.15 -5.26 11.09
C ALA A 47 -2.78 -4.63 10.84
N PHE A 48 -1.78 -5.06 11.60
CA PHE A 48 -0.41 -4.57 11.47
C PHE A 48 0.22 -4.99 10.15
N ASP A 49 0.05 -6.23 9.71
CA ASP A 49 0.54 -6.71 8.42
C ASP A 49 -0.15 -5.96 7.26
N ALA A 50 -1.45 -5.66 7.39
CA ALA A 50 -2.17 -4.86 6.40
C ALA A 50 -1.61 -3.43 6.32
N LEU A 51 -1.34 -2.81 7.47
CA LEU A 51 -0.70 -1.51 7.56
C LEU A 51 0.71 -1.50 6.95
N GLN A 52 1.55 -2.48 7.31
CA GLN A 52 2.92 -2.59 6.79
C GLN A 52 2.94 -2.75 5.27
N ARG A 53 2.03 -3.56 4.71
CA ARG A 53 1.88 -3.68 3.24
C ARG A 53 1.51 -2.35 2.61
N LEU A 54 0.59 -1.60 3.21
CA LEU A 54 0.20 -0.28 2.70
C LEU A 54 1.36 0.70 2.73
N TYR A 55 2.07 0.77 3.84
CA TYR A 55 3.24 1.64 3.99
C TYR A 55 4.35 1.29 3.01
N HIS A 56 4.68 0.01 2.88
CA HIS A 56 5.68 -0.44 1.92
C HIS A 56 5.29 -0.05 0.49
N ASN A 57 4.02 -0.21 0.11
CA ASN A 57 3.53 0.20 -1.20
C ASN A 57 3.60 1.73 -1.41
N CYS A 58 3.53 2.52 -0.34
CA CYS A 58 3.65 3.98 -0.44
C CYS A 58 5.06 4.44 -0.84
N HIS A 59 6.11 3.71 -0.45
CA HIS A 59 7.49 4.04 -0.82
C HIS A 59 7.80 3.87 -2.31
N TRP A 60 6.99 3.11 -3.05
CA TRP A 60 7.21 2.81 -4.47
C TRP A 60 6.25 3.54 -5.40
N ARG A 61 5.50 4.52 -4.89
CA ARG A 61 4.54 5.27 -5.67
C ARG A 61 5.24 6.07 -6.74
N LYS A 62 4.68 6.06 -7.95
CA LYS A 62 5.28 6.76 -9.10
C LYS A 62 5.34 8.27 -8.89
N ILE A 63 4.41 8.84 -8.12
CA ILE A 63 4.44 10.25 -7.74
C ILE A 63 5.74 10.58 -7.00
N ASP A 64 6.10 9.75 -6.03
CA ASP A 64 7.28 9.95 -5.18
C ASP A 64 8.57 9.67 -5.94
N THR A 65 8.58 8.64 -6.78
CA THR A 65 9.76 8.24 -7.56
C THR A 65 10.07 9.18 -8.71
N PHE A 66 9.06 9.71 -9.40
CA PHE A 66 9.24 10.42 -10.68
C PHE A 66 8.71 11.84 -10.69
N LEU A 67 7.50 12.07 -10.19
CA LEU A 67 6.82 13.36 -10.33
C LEU A 67 7.40 14.42 -9.38
N ILE A 68 7.52 14.12 -8.09
CA ILE A 68 8.04 15.05 -7.09
C ILE A 68 9.49 15.47 -7.41
N PRO A 69 10.42 14.55 -7.74
CA PRO A 69 11.77 14.95 -8.13
C PRO A 69 11.80 15.84 -9.38
N ALA A 70 10.95 15.56 -10.37
CA ALA A 70 10.87 16.41 -11.56
C ALA A 70 10.34 17.82 -11.21
N LEU A 71 9.33 17.91 -10.35
CA LEU A 71 8.76 19.18 -9.94
C LEU A 71 9.77 20.03 -9.14
N ARG A 72 10.54 19.40 -8.23
CA ARG A 72 11.62 20.08 -7.49
C ARG A 72 12.69 20.67 -8.40
N ARG A 73 13.01 19.98 -9.51
CA ARG A 73 13.95 20.48 -10.52
C ARG A 73 13.35 21.60 -11.37
N ALA A 74 12.05 21.52 -11.66
CA ALA A 74 11.37 22.49 -12.52
C ALA A 74 11.13 23.84 -11.83
N THR A 75 10.86 23.86 -10.51
CA THR A 75 10.54 25.11 -9.82
C THR A 75 10.74 25.06 -8.31
N GLY A 76 11.16 26.19 -7.73
CA GLY A 76 11.13 26.42 -6.28
C GLY A 76 9.75 26.83 -5.74
N GLN A 77 8.81 27.22 -6.63
CA GLN A 77 7.46 27.67 -6.22
C GLN A 77 6.61 26.56 -5.59
N ALA A 78 6.98 25.29 -5.83
CA ALA A 78 6.32 24.13 -5.23
C ALA A 78 6.80 23.85 -3.79
N GLY A 79 7.80 24.58 -3.29
CA GLY A 79 8.49 24.27 -2.03
C GLY A 79 7.54 24.02 -0.85
N SER A 80 6.65 24.96 -0.55
CA SER A 80 5.75 24.83 0.60
C SER A 80 4.79 23.63 0.49
N LEU A 81 4.26 23.35 -0.71
CA LEU A 81 3.40 22.19 -0.93
C LEU A 81 4.21 20.90 -0.78
N LEU A 82 5.42 20.85 -1.34
CA LEU A 82 6.26 19.66 -1.27
C LEU A 82 6.74 19.38 0.16
N ASP A 83 7.06 20.42 0.94
CA ASP A 83 7.40 20.29 2.35
C ASP A 83 6.20 19.79 3.18
N GLU A 84 4.98 20.22 2.83
CA GLU A 84 3.75 19.69 3.45
C GLU A 84 3.53 18.21 3.13
N LEU A 85 3.75 17.79 1.87
CA LEU A 85 3.66 16.38 1.47
C LEU A 85 4.72 15.53 2.18
N ASP A 86 5.94 16.03 2.35
CA ASP A 86 7.00 15.38 3.12
C ASP A 86 6.57 15.24 4.60
N ALA A 87 6.06 16.30 5.21
CA ALA A 87 5.58 16.27 6.60
C ALA A 87 4.45 15.25 6.81
N LEU A 88 3.53 15.09 5.85
CA LEU A 88 2.50 14.04 5.89
C LEU A 88 3.09 12.64 5.79
N THR A 89 4.17 12.47 5.02
CA THR A 89 4.94 11.21 4.96
C THR A 89 5.55 10.88 6.32
N ASP A 90 6.19 11.86 6.95
CA ASP A 90 6.86 11.70 8.22
C ASP A 90 5.86 11.40 9.34
N ALA A 91 4.70 12.07 9.34
CA ALA A 91 3.62 11.78 10.26
C ALA A 91 3.11 10.33 10.11
N ALA A 92 2.95 9.85 8.88
CA ALA A 92 2.57 8.46 8.60
C ALA A 92 3.65 7.46 9.08
N GLY A 93 4.94 7.78 8.85
CA GLY A 93 6.06 6.98 9.32
C GLY A 93 6.13 6.90 10.85
N GLN A 94 5.92 8.02 11.54
CA GLN A 94 5.88 8.07 13.00
C GLN A 94 4.74 7.23 13.57
N ALA A 95 3.55 7.30 12.98
CA ALA A 95 2.41 6.49 13.40
C ALA A 95 2.72 4.98 13.32
N ILE A 96 3.43 4.53 12.29
CA ILE A 96 3.84 3.12 12.15
C ILE A 96 4.89 2.73 13.17
N ALA A 97 5.87 3.60 13.44
CA ALA A 97 6.88 3.35 14.46
C ALA A 97 6.22 3.19 15.84
N ASP A 98 5.27 4.05 16.17
CA ASP A 98 4.50 4.00 17.41
C ASP A 98 3.69 2.71 17.53
N ILE A 99 3.03 2.28 16.46
CA ILE A 99 2.26 1.02 16.43
C ILE A 99 3.21 -0.18 16.61
N SER A 100 4.34 -0.19 15.90
CA SER A 100 5.33 -1.27 15.96
C SER A 100 5.86 -1.43 17.39
N ALA A 101 6.22 -0.32 18.04
CA ALA A 101 6.69 -0.33 19.43
C ALA A 101 5.62 -0.89 20.38
N ARG A 102 4.35 -0.55 20.18
CA ARG A 102 3.23 -1.03 21.02
C ARG A 102 2.97 -2.53 20.85
N VAL A 103 2.90 -3.00 19.60
CA VAL A 103 2.68 -4.42 19.29
C VAL A 103 3.78 -5.30 19.89
N MET A 104 5.02 -4.79 19.93
CA MET A 104 6.16 -5.50 20.52
C MET A 104 6.20 -5.43 22.05
N ALA A 105 5.69 -4.35 22.66
CA ALA A 105 5.81 -4.11 24.10
C ALA A 105 4.76 -4.87 24.93
N ALA A 106 3.52 -4.96 24.47
CA ALA A 106 2.44 -5.57 25.25
C ALA A 106 1.26 -6.03 24.38
N ALA A 107 0.45 -6.94 24.94
CA ALA A 107 -0.84 -7.30 24.36
C ALA A 107 -1.79 -6.09 24.34
N VAL A 108 -2.58 -5.96 23.27
CA VAL A 108 -3.61 -4.92 23.13
C VAL A 108 -4.84 -5.34 23.93
N SER A 109 -4.75 -5.21 25.25
CA SER A 109 -5.79 -5.60 26.21
C SER A 109 -6.29 -4.39 27.01
N GLY A 110 -7.61 -4.32 27.19
CA GLY A 110 -8.29 -3.16 27.76
C GLY A 110 -8.74 -2.18 26.68
N GLU A 111 -9.93 -1.61 26.88
CA GLU A 111 -10.58 -0.71 25.92
C GLU A 111 -9.70 0.50 25.57
N ALA A 112 -8.92 1.02 26.53
CA ALA A 112 -7.97 2.11 26.29
C ALA A 112 -6.83 1.70 25.35
N ALA A 113 -6.29 0.50 25.48
CA ALA A 113 -5.25 -0.02 24.60
C ALA A 113 -5.78 -0.26 23.19
N VAL A 114 -7.00 -0.81 23.08
CA VAL A 114 -7.70 -1.04 21.80
C VAL A 114 -7.93 0.28 21.07
N ARG A 115 -8.45 1.30 21.77
CA ARG A 115 -8.64 2.65 21.21
C ARG A 115 -7.33 3.28 20.76
N GLN A 116 -6.26 3.18 21.55
CA GLN A 116 -4.96 3.72 21.16
C GLN A 116 -4.38 3.02 19.93
N PHE A 117 -4.50 1.69 19.85
CA PHE A 117 -4.06 0.91 18.69
C PHE A 117 -4.84 1.31 17.42
N CYS A 118 -6.16 1.34 17.50
CA CYS A 118 -7.00 1.74 16.36
C CYS A 118 -6.73 3.20 15.96
N GLY A 119 -6.64 4.11 16.93
CA GLY A 119 -6.40 5.53 16.69
C GLY A 119 -5.05 5.81 16.02
N ALA A 120 -4.00 5.05 16.35
CA ALA A 120 -2.71 5.19 15.67
C ALA A 120 -2.77 4.74 14.20
N ILE A 121 -3.49 3.64 13.89
CA ILE A 121 -3.68 3.21 12.51
C ILE A 121 -4.56 4.21 11.74
N GLU A 122 -5.60 4.75 12.38
CA GLU A 122 -6.43 5.80 11.79
C GLU A 122 -5.61 7.05 11.49
N ALA A 123 -4.71 7.47 12.39
CA ALA A 123 -3.82 8.61 12.17
C ALA A 123 -2.89 8.40 10.95
N PHE A 124 -2.34 7.20 10.78
CA PHE A 124 -1.61 6.83 9.56
C PHE A 124 -2.49 7.00 8.31
N CYS A 125 -3.69 6.41 8.33
CA CYS A 125 -4.60 6.45 7.19
C CYS A 125 -5.00 7.88 6.86
N ASP A 126 -5.24 8.73 7.87
CA ASP A 126 -5.64 10.12 7.68
C ASP A 126 -4.51 10.95 7.09
N ALA A 127 -3.28 10.85 7.59
CA ALA A 127 -2.13 11.52 7.01
C ALA A 127 -1.95 11.16 5.53
N MET A 128 -2.08 9.87 5.19
CA MET A 128 -1.97 9.41 3.81
C MET A 128 -3.15 9.86 2.93
N LEU A 129 -4.38 9.84 3.44
CA LEU A 129 -5.55 10.32 2.70
C LEU A 129 -5.44 11.82 2.40
N THR A 130 -5.05 12.63 3.40
CA THR A 130 -4.78 14.06 3.21
C THR A 130 -3.69 14.28 2.15
N ARG A 131 -2.60 13.50 2.19
CA ARG A 131 -1.56 13.59 1.16
C ARG A 131 -2.12 13.33 -0.24
N LEU A 132 -2.92 12.28 -0.43
CA LEU A 132 -3.54 11.97 -1.72
C LEU A 132 -4.43 13.11 -2.22
N GLU A 133 -5.19 13.75 -1.33
CA GLU A 133 -6.03 14.89 -1.66
C GLU A 133 -5.20 16.09 -2.13
N ARG A 134 -4.13 16.45 -1.40
CA ARG A 134 -3.23 17.56 -1.77
C ARG A 134 -2.50 17.30 -3.09
N GLU A 135 -2.09 16.06 -3.32
CA GLU A 135 -1.48 15.65 -4.59
C GLU A 135 -2.44 15.84 -5.78
N GLU A 136 -3.69 15.39 -5.65
CA GLU A 136 -4.68 15.47 -6.73
C GLU A 136 -5.13 16.90 -7.02
N HIS A 137 -5.37 17.70 -5.98
CA HIS A 137 -5.96 19.04 -6.12
C HIS A 137 -4.92 20.10 -6.49
N GLU A 138 -3.70 19.99 -5.95
CA GLU A 138 -2.68 21.04 -6.10
C GLU A 138 -1.46 20.56 -6.87
N LEU A 139 -0.87 19.42 -6.47
CA LEU A 139 0.39 18.97 -7.06
C LEU A 139 0.23 18.70 -8.57
N PHE A 140 -0.86 18.05 -8.98
CA PHE A 140 -1.11 17.75 -10.40
C PHE A 140 -1.35 18.99 -11.25
N SER A 141 -2.05 19.97 -10.69
CA SER A 141 -2.25 21.26 -11.37
C SER A 141 -0.91 21.97 -11.56
N LEU A 142 -0.10 22.03 -10.49
CA LEU A 142 1.22 22.66 -10.49
C LEU A 142 2.21 21.94 -11.41
N ALA A 143 2.22 20.61 -11.40
CA ALA A 143 3.05 19.82 -12.30
C ALA A 143 2.72 20.09 -13.77
N ARG A 144 1.42 20.22 -14.10
CA ARG A 144 0.99 20.47 -15.48
C ARG A 144 1.46 21.83 -16.00
N THR A 145 1.58 22.83 -15.14
CA THR A 145 2.01 24.19 -15.53
C THR A 145 3.52 24.34 -15.53
N MET A 146 4.22 23.64 -14.65
CA MET A 146 5.66 23.85 -14.40
C MET A 146 6.56 22.87 -15.13
N ILE A 147 6.12 21.63 -15.37
CA ILE A 147 6.95 20.61 -16.00
C ILE A 147 6.89 20.76 -17.53
N SER A 148 8.06 20.79 -18.16
CA SER A 148 8.18 20.94 -19.61
C SER A 148 7.66 19.70 -20.36
N GLY A 149 7.36 19.87 -21.65
CA GLY A 149 6.89 18.76 -22.48
C GLY A 149 7.90 17.61 -22.61
N GLU A 150 9.19 17.94 -22.68
CA GLU A 150 10.29 16.98 -22.75
C GLU A 150 10.42 16.21 -21.43
N ASP A 151 10.35 16.91 -20.30
CA ASP A 151 10.38 16.28 -18.98
C ASP A 151 9.18 15.35 -18.76
N TRP A 152 7.98 15.74 -19.22
CA TRP A 152 6.81 14.87 -19.19
C TRP A 152 7.02 13.58 -19.98
N PHE A 153 7.70 13.65 -21.12
CA PHE A 153 8.06 12.48 -21.91
C PHE A 153 9.06 11.58 -21.19
N ALA A 154 10.10 12.17 -20.57
CA ALA A 154 11.05 11.42 -19.77
C ALA A 154 10.37 10.71 -18.59
N ILE A 155 9.49 11.40 -17.85
CA ILE A 155 8.71 10.83 -16.74
C ILE A 155 7.87 9.65 -17.24
N ALA A 156 7.13 9.82 -18.35
CA ALA A 156 6.29 8.77 -18.89
C ALA A 156 7.09 7.50 -19.25
N ASN A 157 8.24 7.67 -19.91
CA ASN A 157 9.11 6.55 -20.26
C ASN A 157 9.66 5.84 -19.01
N GLN A 158 10.08 6.59 -17.99
CA GLN A 158 10.56 6.02 -16.72
C GLN A 158 9.46 5.24 -15.99
N MET A 159 8.23 5.75 -15.99
CA MET A 159 7.08 5.05 -15.41
C MET A 159 6.77 3.72 -16.13
N LEU A 160 6.84 3.70 -17.47
CA LEU A 160 6.64 2.47 -18.25
C LEU A 160 7.73 1.44 -17.97
N ALA A 161 9.00 1.87 -17.90
CA ALA A 161 10.12 0.99 -17.56
C ALA A 161 9.97 0.42 -16.14
N HIS A 162 9.53 1.26 -15.19
CA HIS A 162 9.25 0.84 -13.82
C HIS A 162 8.13 -0.21 -13.74
N ASP A 163 7.05 -0.03 -14.52
CA ASP A 163 5.96 -1.01 -14.58
C ASP A 163 6.41 -2.34 -15.18
N ALA A 164 7.20 -2.30 -16.26
CA ALA A 164 7.78 -3.49 -16.87
C ALA A 164 8.66 -4.25 -15.87
N TYR A 165 9.57 -3.55 -15.18
CA TYR A 165 10.40 -4.14 -14.14
C TYR A 165 9.57 -4.78 -13.03
N ARG A 166 8.51 -4.12 -12.55
CA ARG A 166 7.62 -4.66 -11.52
C ARG A 166 6.83 -5.88 -11.97
N LEU A 167 6.45 -5.96 -13.25
CA LEU A 167 5.78 -7.13 -13.81
C LEU A 167 6.72 -8.32 -13.87
N GLU A 168 7.98 -8.10 -14.24
CA GLU A 168 9.02 -9.14 -14.35
C GLU A 168 9.52 -9.64 -12.98
N THR A 169 9.68 -8.73 -12.02
CA THR A 169 10.16 -9.05 -10.66
C THR A 169 9.07 -9.42 -9.67
N ARG A 170 7.79 -9.24 -10.03
CA ARG A 170 6.70 -9.81 -9.24
C ARG A 170 6.90 -11.33 -9.23
N PRO A 171 7.13 -11.96 -8.06
CA PRO A 171 7.23 -13.41 -7.99
C PRO A 171 5.98 -13.99 -8.65
N ALA A 172 6.19 -14.91 -9.59
CA ALA A 172 5.11 -15.58 -10.32
C ALA A 172 4.10 -16.07 -9.28
N ARG A 173 3.00 -15.33 -9.15
CA ARG A 173 1.99 -15.63 -8.15
C ARG A 173 1.25 -16.84 -8.68
N GLU A 174 1.60 -18.00 -8.12
CA GLU A 174 0.74 -19.16 -7.94
C GLU A 174 -0.12 -19.46 -9.17
N THR A 175 0.48 -20.12 -10.17
CA THR A 175 -0.33 -20.95 -11.06
C THR A 175 -1.16 -21.86 -10.14
N PRO A 176 -2.50 -21.79 -10.13
CA PRO A 176 -3.27 -22.82 -9.43
C PRO A 176 -2.81 -24.13 -10.07
N ALA A 177 -2.35 -25.07 -9.23
CA ALA A 177 -1.90 -26.38 -9.67
C ALA A 177 -2.86 -26.87 -10.75
N SER A 178 -2.32 -27.16 -11.93
CA SER A 178 -3.12 -27.60 -13.06
C SER A 178 -4.01 -28.75 -12.58
N PRO A 179 -5.31 -28.82 -12.94
CA PRO A 179 -6.21 -29.84 -12.43
C PRO A 179 -5.67 -31.28 -12.55
N GLY A 180 -4.74 -31.53 -13.48
CA GLY A 180 -4.05 -32.80 -13.63
C GLY A 180 -3.10 -33.18 -12.48
N GLU A 181 -2.43 -32.22 -11.82
CA GLU A 181 -1.49 -32.52 -10.72
C GLU A 181 -2.22 -32.86 -9.42
N ALA A 182 -3.36 -32.21 -9.16
CA ALA A 182 -4.22 -32.53 -8.01
C ALA A 182 -4.87 -33.91 -8.14
N VAL A 183 -5.26 -34.31 -9.35
CA VAL A 183 -5.81 -35.65 -9.62
C VAL A 183 -4.73 -36.72 -9.46
N HIS A 184 -3.51 -36.48 -9.94
CA HIS A 184 -2.44 -37.45 -9.83
C HIS A 184 -1.97 -37.65 -8.36
N ALA A 185 -1.96 -36.58 -7.56
CA ALA A 185 -1.65 -36.65 -6.14
C ALA A 185 -2.74 -37.39 -5.33
N ALA A 186 -4.01 -37.21 -5.67
CA ALA A 186 -5.13 -37.92 -5.04
C ALA A 186 -5.15 -39.42 -5.40
N GLU A 187 -4.79 -39.78 -6.64
CA GLU A 187 -4.68 -41.17 -7.09
C GLU A 187 -3.56 -41.92 -6.35
N VAL A 188 -2.42 -41.25 -6.15
CA VAL A 188 -1.26 -41.82 -5.43
C VAL A 188 -1.54 -42.00 -3.93
N ASP A 189 -2.25 -41.06 -3.30
CA ASP A 189 -2.66 -41.21 -1.88
C ASP A 189 -3.69 -42.34 -1.71
N ARG A 190 -4.61 -42.49 -2.68
CA ARG A 190 -5.59 -43.59 -2.69
C ARG A 190 -4.91 -44.95 -2.83
N GLN A 191 -3.94 -45.09 -3.74
CA GLN A 191 -3.19 -46.35 -3.92
C GLN A 191 -2.37 -46.71 -2.67
N ARG A 192 -1.77 -45.71 -1.98
CA ARG A 192 -1.04 -45.94 -0.73
C ARG A 192 -1.94 -46.44 0.40
N ARG A 193 -3.16 -45.89 0.52
CA ARG A 193 -4.14 -46.34 1.53
C ARG A 193 -4.66 -47.75 1.24
N HIS A 194 -4.88 -48.11 -0.02
CA HIS A 194 -5.27 -49.47 -0.39
C HIS A 194 -4.15 -50.50 -0.14
N ALA A 195 -2.88 -50.14 -0.38
CA ALA A 195 -1.74 -51.00 -0.08
C ALA A 195 -1.56 -51.24 1.44
N PHE A 196 -1.91 -50.26 2.27
CA PHE A 196 -1.82 -50.38 3.73
C PHE A 196 -2.93 -51.28 4.33
N ILE A 197 -4.12 -51.31 3.73
CA ILE A 197 -5.23 -52.16 4.19
C ILE A 197 -5.08 -53.63 3.75
N ALA A 198 -4.38 -53.90 2.65
CA ALA A 198 -4.16 -55.27 2.17
C ALA A 198 -3.01 -56.02 2.88
N ALA A 199 -2.28 -55.36 3.78
CA ALA A 199 -1.11 -55.91 4.48
C ALA A 199 -1.34 -56.16 5.99
N GLY A 200 -2.59 -56.05 6.47
CA GLY A 200 -3.02 -56.44 7.82
C GLY A 200 -4.09 -57.51 7.76
#